data_AF-T0Z8N5-F1
#
_entry.id   AF-T0Z8N5-F1
#
_cell.length_a   1.000
_cell.length_b   1.000
_cell.length_c   1.000
_cell.angle_alpha   90.00
_cell.angle_beta   90.00
_cell.angle_gamma   90.00
#
_symmetry.space_group_name_H-M   'P 1'
#
loop_
_entity.id
_entity.type
_entity.pdbx_description
1 polymer ?
#
loop_
_entity_poly.entity_id
_entity_poly.type
_entity_poly.pdbx_seq_one_letter_code
_entity_poly.pdbx_strand_id
1 'polypeptide(L)'
;DDPRNPAVIADNVGDNVGDCAGMAADLFETYVVTVVATMLLTAINFAGQIRDDLLFLPLLIGGVCIVTSIIGTYFVRLGSDGNIMRALYKGLVVTGGLSVVAIALVIAALIGFSTPIATTAGGAVTGGGLFVCALIGLAVTGLIVWIT
;
A
#
# COMPACT_ATOMS: atom_id res chain seq x y z
N ASP A 1 16.89 11.21 -27.66
CA ASP A 1 16.14 12.19 -28.49
C ASP A 1 17.02 13.01 -29.45
N ASP A 2 17.64 12.39 -30.46
CA ASP A 2 18.19 13.20 -31.57
C ASP A 2 17.04 13.64 -32.49
N PRO A 3 16.83 14.94 -32.73
CA PRO A 3 15.67 15.42 -33.50
C PRO A 3 15.64 14.95 -34.96
N ARG A 4 16.74 14.38 -35.48
CA ARG A 4 16.83 13.83 -36.83
C ARG A 4 16.31 12.39 -36.92
N ASN A 5 16.16 11.70 -35.79
CA ASN A 5 15.61 10.35 -35.77
C ASN A 5 14.07 10.43 -35.85
N PRO A 6 13.44 9.87 -36.91
CA PRO A 6 12.00 9.96 -37.11
C PRO A 6 11.19 9.24 -36.01
N ALA A 7 11.81 8.37 -35.22
CA ALA A 7 11.14 7.65 -34.14
C ALA A 7 11.04 8.46 -32.83
N VAL A 8 11.75 9.59 -32.69
CA VAL A 8 11.84 10.30 -31.39
C VAL A 8 10.51 10.83 -30.90
N ILE A 9 9.61 11.22 -31.80
CA ILE A 9 8.24 11.58 -31.42
C ILE A 9 7.49 10.37 -30.87
N ALA A 10 7.62 9.21 -31.52
CA ALA A 10 6.96 7.99 -31.08
C ALA A 10 7.52 7.47 -29.75
N ASP A 11 8.81 7.63 -29.51
CA ASP A 11 9.51 7.29 -28.26
C ASP A 11 8.94 8.10 -27.08
N ASN A 12 8.94 9.43 -27.21
CA ASN A 12 8.43 10.32 -26.16
C ASN A 12 6.91 10.19 -25.96
N VAL A 13 6.14 9.86 -27.00
CA VAL A 13 4.73 9.50 -26.86
C VAL A 13 4.60 8.16 -26.14
N GLY A 14 5.46 7.19 -26.47
CA GLY A 14 5.56 5.88 -25.85
C GLY A 14 5.77 5.95 -24.35
N ASP A 15 6.68 6.78 -23.86
CA ASP A 15 6.93 6.97 -22.42
C ASP A 15 5.66 7.41 -21.67
N ASN A 16 4.88 8.31 -22.25
CA ASN A 16 3.64 8.77 -21.63
C ASN A 16 2.52 7.72 -21.70
N VAL A 17 2.41 7.01 -22.82
CA VAL A 17 1.32 6.04 -23.05
C VAL A 17 1.58 4.72 -22.31
N GLY A 18 2.81 4.22 -22.35
CA GLY A 18 3.23 2.98 -21.70
C GLY A 18 3.57 3.21 -20.23
N ASP A 19 4.65 3.94 -19.98
CA ASP A 19 5.25 3.99 -18.65
C ASP A 19 4.44 4.83 -17.66
N CYS A 20 3.71 5.85 -18.12
CA CYS A 20 2.79 6.59 -17.27
C CYS A 20 1.38 5.99 -17.26
N ALA A 21 0.68 6.00 -18.39
CA ALA A 21 -0.73 5.60 -18.41
C ALA A 21 -0.91 4.09 -18.20
N GLY A 22 -0.08 3.27 -18.84
CA GLY A 22 -0.10 1.80 -18.67
C GLY A 22 0.24 1.39 -17.24
N MET A 23 1.34 1.89 -16.68
CA MET A 23 1.74 1.57 -15.30
C MET A 23 0.68 2.02 -14.28
N ALA A 24 0.06 3.20 -14.47
CA ALA A 24 -1.00 3.67 -13.58
C ALA A 24 -2.24 2.76 -13.61
N ALA A 25 -2.62 2.24 -14.79
CA ALA A 25 -3.73 1.31 -14.93
C ALA A 25 -3.44 -0.05 -14.29
N ASP A 26 -2.23 -0.58 -14.48
CA ASP A 26 -1.77 -1.84 -13.87
C ASP A 26 -1.78 -1.77 -12.33
N LEU A 27 -1.29 -0.65 -11.77
CA LEU A 27 -1.33 -0.39 -10.33
C LEU A 27 -2.77 -0.24 -9.81
N PHE A 28 -3.65 0.41 -10.56
CA PHE A 28 -5.06 0.54 -10.18
C PHE A 28 -5.76 -0.82 -10.15
N GLU A 29 -5.54 -1.67 -11.16
CA GLU A 29 -6.09 -3.03 -11.19
C GLU A 29 -5.64 -3.84 -9.98
N THR A 30 -4.31 -3.89 -9.74
CA THR A 30 -3.74 -4.62 -8.60
C THR A 30 -4.29 -4.09 -7.26
N TYR A 31 -4.45 -2.78 -7.12
CA TYR A 31 -5.02 -2.17 -5.91
C TYR A 31 -6.49 -2.55 -5.70
N VAL A 32 -7.33 -2.44 -6.73
CA VAL A 32 -8.76 -2.77 -6.61
C VAL A 32 -8.96 -4.27 -6.37
N VAL A 33 -8.25 -5.13 -7.09
CA VAL A 33 -8.37 -6.59 -6.97
C VAL A 33 -8.01 -7.04 -5.55
N THR A 34 -6.93 -6.52 -4.96
CA THR A 34 -6.51 -6.90 -3.60
C THR A 34 -7.47 -6.40 -2.52
N VAL A 35 -8.01 -5.18 -2.65
CA VAL A 35 -9.03 -4.65 -1.72
C VAL A 35 -10.30 -5.48 -1.79
N VAL A 36 -10.83 -5.73 -3.00
CA VAL A 36 -12.06 -6.52 -3.18
C VAL A 36 -11.89 -7.96 -2.72
N ALA A 37 -10.74 -8.59 -2.99
CA ALA A 37 -10.44 -9.93 -2.49
C ALA A 37 -10.45 -9.99 -0.95
N THR A 38 -9.86 -8.99 -0.30
CA THR A 38 -9.84 -8.89 1.17
C THR A 38 -11.25 -8.72 1.74
N MET A 39 -12.08 -7.90 1.11
CA MET A 39 -13.48 -7.72 1.49
C MET A 39 -14.30 -9.00 1.29
N LEU A 40 -14.09 -9.71 0.18
CA LEU A 40 -14.76 -10.99 -0.09
C LEU A 40 -14.39 -12.03 0.97
N LEU A 41 -13.09 -12.18 1.29
CA LEU A 41 -12.62 -13.08 2.33
C LEU A 41 -13.22 -12.72 3.70
N THR A 42 -13.37 -11.43 3.99
CA THR A 42 -14.01 -10.96 5.22
C THR A 42 -15.49 -11.35 5.26
N ALA A 43 -16.21 -11.15 4.16
CA ALA A 43 -17.64 -11.44 4.07
C ALA A 43 -17.98 -12.92 4.32
N ILE A 44 -17.10 -13.84 3.91
CA ILE A 44 -17.32 -15.28 4.07
C ILE A 44 -16.80 -15.84 5.41
N ASN A 45 -15.76 -15.21 6.01
CA ASN A 45 -15.10 -15.72 7.22
C ASN A 45 -15.63 -15.11 8.52
N PHE A 46 -16.38 -14.01 8.48
CA PHE A 46 -16.89 -13.33 9.67
C PHE A 46 -18.40 -13.10 9.57
N ALA A 47 -19.07 -12.93 10.72
CA ALA A 47 -20.50 -12.71 10.81
C ALA A 47 -20.87 -11.66 11.87
N GLY A 48 -22.08 -11.11 11.79
CA GLY A 48 -22.59 -10.10 12.71
C GLY A 48 -21.92 -8.72 12.53
N GLN A 49 -22.01 -7.87 13.55
CA GLN A 49 -21.51 -6.49 13.50
C GLN A 49 -20.01 -6.42 13.19
N ILE A 50 -19.21 -7.34 13.74
CA ILE A 50 -17.76 -7.35 13.55
C ILE A 50 -17.36 -7.60 12.08
N ARG A 51 -18.18 -8.33 11.31
CA ARG A 51 -17.97 -8.49 9.86
C ARG A 51 -18.07 -7.15 9.16
N ASP A 52 -19.09 -6.35 9.51
CA ASP A 52 -19.35 -5.09 8.85
C ASP A 52 -18.22 -4.09 9.14
N ASP A 53 -17.72 -4.07 10.38
CA ASP A 53 -16.54 -3.27 10.75
C ASP A 53 -15.27 -3.73 10.00
N LEU A 54 -15.06 -5.05 9.86
CA LEU A 54 -13.91 -5.60 9.13
C LEU A 54 -13.99 -5.40 7.61
N LEU A 55 -15.18 -5.27 7.03
CA LEU A 55 -15.34 -4.96 5.60
C LEU A 55 -14.80 -3.57 5.25
N PHE A 56 -14.86 -2.63 6.19
CA PHE A 56 -14.27 -1.29 6.03
C PHE A 56 -12.77 -1.25 6.30
N LEU A 57 -12.20 -2.26 6.97
CA LEU A 57 -10.78 -2.27 7.35
C LEU A 57 -9.81 -2.07 6.18
N PRO A 58 -9.89 -2.80 5.04
CA PRO A 58 -8.97 -2.57 3.91
C PRO A 58 -9.11 -1.17 3.30
N LEU A 59 -10.32 -0.60 3.29
CA LEU A 59 -10.59 0.75 2.80
C LEU A 59 -9.98 1.82 3.71
N LEU A 60 -10.10 1.64 5.03
CA LEU A 60 -9.53 2.55 6.02
C LEU A 60 -8.01 2.49 6.02
N ILE A 61 -7.42 1.30 5.90
CA ILE A 61 -5.97 1.14 5.72
C ILE A 61 -5.50 1.88 4.46
N GLY A 62 -6.18 1.69 3.32
CA GLY A 62 -5.89 2.42 2.10
C GLY A 62 -5.98 3.95 2.29
N GLY A 63 -7.05 4.42 2.92
CA GLY A 63 -7.29 5.84 3.19
C GLY A 63 -6.20 6.48 4.06
N VAL A 64 -5.80 5.85 5.16
CA VAL A 64 -4.74 6.40 6.01
C VAL A 64 -3.37 6.34 5.33
N CYS A 65 -3.10 5.31 4.52
CA CYS A 65 -1.86 5.18 3.77
C CYS A 65 -1.72 6.23 2.65
N ILE A 66 -2.83 6.75 2.11
CA ILE A 66 -2.79 7.91 1.20
C ILE A 66 -2.27 9.14 1.95
N VAL A 67 -2.76 9.38 3.17
CA VAL A 67 -2.31 10.51 3.99
C VAL A 67 -0.82 10.40 4.34
N THR A 68 -0.36 9.20 4.75
CA THR A 68 1.07 8.99 5.03
C THR A 68 1.94 9.14 3.79
N SER A 69 1.45 8.73 2.61
CA SER A 69 2.15 8.92 1.34
C SER A 69 2.29 10.39 0.96
N ILE A 70 1.22 11.18 1.11
CA ILE A 70 1.26 12.64 0.92
C ILE A 70 2.33 13.25 1.83
N ILE A 71 2.34 12.89 3.12
CA ILE A 71 3.34 13.39 4.07
C ILE A 71 4.75 12.97 3.64
N GLY A 72 4.94 11.72 3.24
CA GLY A 72 6.22 11.18 2.80
C GLY A 72 6.81 11.88 1.57
N THR A 73 5.97 12.37 0.65
CA THR A 73 6.46 13.11 -0.52
C THR A 73 7.29 14.35 -0.14
N TYR A 74 6.96 15.01 0.98
CA TYR A 74 7.72 16.18 1.45
C TYR A 74 9.15 15.85 1.91
N PHE A 75 9.44 14.56 2.17
CA PHE A 75 10.76 14.07 2.57
C PHE A 75 11.63 13.62 1.40
N VAL A 76 11.08 13.52 0.19
CA VAL A 76 11.83 13.28 -1.06
C VAL A 76 12.48 14.59 -1.47
N ARG A 77 13.65 14.89 -0.87
CA ARG A 77 14.44 16.09 -1.17
C ARG A 77 15.88 15.72 -1.49
N LEU A 78 16.40 16.30 -2.55
CA LEU A 78 17.81 16.17 -2.93
C LEU A 78 18.70 16.83 -1.86
N GLY A 79 19.67 16.06 -1.37
CA GLY A 79 20.71 16.56 -0.47
C GLY A 79 21.88 17.18 -1.24
N SER A 80 22.87 17.66 -0.49
CA SER A 80 24.15 18.17 -1.01
C SER A 80 24.89 17.16 -1.90
N ASP A 81 24.64 15.88 -1.68
CA ASP A 81 25.29 14.76 -2.38
C ASP A 81 24.71 14.55 -3.81
N GLY A 82 23.60 15.21 -4.16
CA GLY A 82 22.96 15.09 -5.47
C GLY A 82 22.38 13.72 -5.82
N ASN A 83 22.42 12.75 -4.90
CA ASN A 83 22.01 11.37 -5.16
C ASN A 83 20.47 11.22 -5.13
N ILE A 84 19.87 11.05 -6.32
CA ILE A 84 18.42 10.90 -6.54
C ILE A 84 17.87 9.66 -5.84
N MET A 85 18.55 8.51 -5.96
CA MET A 85 18.09 7.23 -5.37
C MET A 85 18.00 7.31 -3.86
N ARG A 86 18.97 7.96 -3.21
CA ARG A 86 18.96 8.15 -1.75
C ARG A 86 17.77 9.01 -1.31
N ALA A 87 17.39 10.03 -2.09
CA ALA A 87 16.22 10.85 -1.80
C ALA A 87 14.91 10.05 -1.95
N LEU A 88 14.80 9.19 -2.96
CA LEU A 88 13.66 8.30 -3.17
C LEU A 88 13.51 7.29 -2.03
N TYR A 89 14.60 6.59 -1.65
CA TYR A 89 14.56 5.64 -0.53
C TYR A 89 14.23 6.29 0.80
N LYS A 90 14.71 7.52 1.04
CA LYS A 90 14.32 8.29 2.22
C LYS A 90 12.81 8.53 2.28
N GLY A 91 12.21 8.92 1.16
CA GLY A 91 10.75 9.07 1.07
C GLY A 91 10.02 7.76 1.35
N LEU A 92 10.45 6.67 0.73
CA LEU A 92 9.88 5.34 0.93
C LEU A 92 9.91 4.90 2.41
N VAL A 93 11.07 5.05 3.07
CA VAL A 93 11.24 4.67 4.48
C VAL A 93 10.35 5.52 5.39
N VAL A 94 10.24 6.83 5.13
CA VAL A 94 9.37 7.72 5.92
C VAL A 94 7.89 7.34 5.72
N THR A 95 7.45 7.16 4.47
CA THR A 95 6.08 6.72 4.18
C THR A 95 5.78 5.38 4.84
N GLY A 96 6.65 4.38 4.68
CA GLY A 96 6.48 3.05 5.26
C GLY A 96 6.40 3.10 6.79
N GLY A 97 7.30 3.83 7.44
CA GLY A 97 7.27 4.01 8.89
C GLY A 97 6.00 4.70 9.40
N LEU A 98 5.54 5.75 8.70
CA LEU A 98 4.28 6.42 9.03
C LEU A 98 3.08 5.50 8.82
N SER A 99 3.07 4.71 7.74
CA SER A 99 2.00 3.74 7.45
C SER A 99 1.89 2.67 8.53
N VAL A 100 3.01 2.17 9.08
CA VAL A 100 2.99 1.23 10.21
C VAL A 100 2.23 1.81 11.41
N VAL A 101 2.52 3.07 11.76
CA VAL A 101 1.84 3.76 12.87
C VAL A 101 0.36 3.99 12.54
N ALA A 102 0.05 4.44 11.33
CA ALA A 102 -1.32 4.71 10.92
C ALA A 102 -2.19 3.43 10.90
N ILE A 103 -1.66 2.32 10.39
CA ILE A 103 -2.33 1.02 10.40
C ILE A 103 -2.56 0.54 11.83
N ALA A 104 -1.56 0.69 12.72
CA ALA A 104 -1.70 0.34 14.12
C ALA A 104 -2.84 1.12 14.80
N LEU A 105 -2.95 2.43 14.53
CA LEU A 105 -4.03 3.26 15.07
C LEU A 105 -5.42 2.85 14.53
N VAL A 106 -5.52 2.54 13.25
CA VAL A 106 -6.78 2.06 12.63
C VAL A 106 -7.23 0.75 13.28
N ILE A 107 -6.32 -0.23 13.41
CA ILE A 107 -6.62 -1.52 14.03
C ILE A 107 -6.98 -1.35 15.52
N ALA A 108 -6.25 -0.51 16.25
CA ALA A 108 -6.53 -0.23 17.65
C ALA A 108 -7.91 0.39 17.86
N ALA A 109 -8.33 1.29 16.97
CA ALA A 109 -9.60 2.02 17.09
C ALA A 109 -10.82 1.18 16.68
N LEU A 110 -10.71 0.34 15.64
CA LEU A 110 -11.82 -0.48 15.14
C LEU A 110 -12.06 -1.72 15.99
N ILE A 111 -11.02 -2.52 16.18
CA ILE A 111 -11.16 -3.89 16.69
C ILE A 111 -10.34 -4.13 17.96
N GLY A 112 -9.26 -3.37 18.18
CA GLY A 112 -8.29 -3.61 19.25
C GLY A 112 -7.31 -4.76 18.92
N PHE A 113 -6.21 -4.85 19.66
CA PHE A 113 -5.13 -5.80 19.35
C PHE A 113 -5.36 -7.22 19.90
N SER A 114 -5.95 -7.34 21.09
CA SER A 114 -6.00 -8.60 21.84
C SER A 114 -7.38 -9.24 21.90
N THR A 115 -8.41 -8.55 21.39
CA THR A 115 -9.78 -9.02 21.31
C THR A 115 -9.88 -10.20 20.33
N PRO A 116 -10.33 -11.38 20.77
CA PRO A 116 -10.53 -12.51 19.87
C PRO A 116 -11.75 -12.27 18.99
N ILE A 117 -11.56 -12.36 17.68
CA ILE A 117 -12.61 -12.24 16.66
C ILE A 117 -12.91 -13.65 16.14
N ALA A 118 -14.09 -14.16 16.45
CA ALA A 118 -14.51 -15.49 16.03
C ALA A 118 -14.69 -15.56 14.51
N THR A 119 -14.20 -16.64 13.90
CA THR A 119 -14.41 -16.94 12.48
C THR A 119 -15.58 -17.90 12.29
N THR A 120 -16.21 -17.86 11.12
CA THR A 120 -17.33 -18.75 10.74
C THR A 120 -16.89 -20.21 10.58
N ALA A 121 -15.63 -20.45 10.22
CA ALA A 121 -15.04 -21.78 10.06
C ALA A 121 -14.56 -22.43 11.37
N GLY A 122 -14.69 -21.72 12.50
CA GLY A 122 -14.14 -22.12 13.79
C GLY A 122 -12.73 -21.60 14.01
N GLY A 123 -12.47 -21.11 15.23
CA GLY A 123 -11.24 -20.42 15.60
C GLY A 123 -11.47 -18.93 15.87
N ALA A 124 -10.39 -18.24 16.23
CA ALA A 124 -10.41 -16.80 16.44
C ALA A 124 -9.13 -16.16 15.89
N VAL A 125 -9.28 -14.98 15.30
CA VAL A 125 -8.18 -14.12 14.85
C VAL A 125 -8.16 -12.90 15.75
N THR A 126 -6.99 -12.32 16.00
CA THR A 126 -6.86 -11.09 16.78
C THR A 126 -6.46 -9.94 15.86
N GLY A 127 -6.79 -8.70 16.25
CA GLY A 127 -6.31 -7.52 15.52
C GLY A 127 -4.78 -7.44 15.47
N GLY A 128 -4.08 -7.95 16.49
CA GLY A 128 -2.63 -8.13 16.46
C GLY A 128 -2.15 -9.08 15.36
N GLY A 129 -2.87 -10.19 15.13
CA GLY A 129 -2.57 -11.08 14.01
C GLY A 129 -2.74 -10.38 12.66
N LEU A 130 -3.83 -9.63 12.48
CA LEU A 130 -4.07 -8.86 11.26
C LEU A 130 -3.01 -7.77 11.04
N PHE A 131 -2.57 -7.11 12.12
CA PHE A 131 -1.49 -6.13 12.07
C PHE A 131 -0.17 -6.77 11.62
N VAL A 132 0.19 -7.92 12.18
CA VAL A 132 1.40 -8.66 11.75
C VAL A 132 1.31 -9.06 10.28
N CYS A 133 0.14 -9.49 9.78
CA CYS A 133 -0.04 -9.77 8.35
C CYS A 133 0.21 -8.53 7.47
N ALA A 134 -0.28 -7.35 7.89
CA ALA A 134 -0.01 -6.10 7.18
C ALA A 134 1.48 -5.73 7.20
N LEU A 135 2.17 -5.95 8.32
CA LEU A 135 3.61 -5.72 8.44
C LEU A 135 4.43 -6.67 7.55
N ILE A 136 4.01 -7.92 7.42
CA ILE A 136 4.66 -8.88 6.51
C ILE A 136 4.56 -8.37 5.07
N GLY A 137 3.40 -7.89 4.63
CA GLY A 137 3.24 -7.29 3.31
C GLY A 137 4.19 -6.11 3.09
N LEU A 138 4.25 -5.18 4.04
CA LEU A 138 5.13 -4.02 3.97
C LEU A 138 6.62 -4.41 3.97
N ALA A 139 7.00 -5.42 4.76
CA ALA A 139 8.35 -5.95 4.79
C ALA A 139 8.74 -6.61 3.45
N VAL A 140 7.84 -7.40 2.86
CA VAL A 140 8.06 -8.01 1.53
C VAL A 140 8.25 -6.94 0.47
N THR A 141 7.43 -5.88 0.46
CA THR A 141 7.62 -4.74 -0.46
C THR A 141 8.99 -4.08 -0.26
N GLY A 142 9.40 -3.83 0.99
CA GLY A 142 10.70 -3.27 1.30
C GLY A 142 11.87 -4.15 0.85
N LEU A 143 11.74 -5.47 0.99
CA LEU A 143 12.73 -6.44 0.52
C LEU A 143 12.83 -6.47 -1.00
N ILE A 144 11.70 -6.44 -1.71
CA ILE A 144 11.67 -6.37 -3.18
C ILE A 144 12.43 -5.12 -3.65
N VAL A 145 12.14 -3.95 -3.06
CA VAL A 145 12.82 -2.69 -3.42
C VAL A 145 14.32 -2.70 -3.09
N TRP A 146 14.76 -3.48 -2.10
CA TRP A 146 16.18 -3.57 -1.77
C TRP A 146 16.96 -4.44 -2.76
N ILE A 147 16.34 -5.50 -3.28
CA ILE A 147 17.01 -6.40 -4.24
C ILE A 147 16.97 -5.90 -5.69
N THR A 148 15.99 -5.05 -6.04
CA THR A 148 15.84 -4.42 -7.36
C THR A 148 16.50 -3.06 -7.42
#